data_AF-A0A7C4WZC7-F1
#
_entry.id   AF-A0A7C4WZC7-F1
#
_cell.length_a   1.000
_cell.length_b   1.000
_cell.length_c   1.000
_cell.angle_alpha   90.00
_cell.angle_beta   90.00
_cell.angle_gamma   90.00
#
_symmetry.space_group_name_H-M   'P 1'
#
loop_
_entity.id
_entity.type
_entity.pdbx_description
1 polymer ?
#
loop_
_entity_poly.entity_id
_entity_poly.type
_entity_poly.pdbx_seq_one_letter_code
_entity_poly.pdbx_strand_id
1 'polypeptide(L)'
;KVYRSACEKVTAREMRIVLKDLPWGTYAVSVYHDINDNGKMDMGAFGPLEPYGFSNNARALFSAPPFSKAAFTHSSDQTVISIKLSK
;
A
#
# COMPACT_ATOMS: atom_id res chain seq x y z
N LYS A 1 9.55 9.03 2.81
CA LYS A 1 10.29 8.13 3.73
C LYS A 1 9.33 7.05 4.20
N VAL A 2 9.70 5.77 4.08
CA VAL A 2 8.89 4.67 4.61
C VAL A 2 9.01 4.69 6.13
N TYR A 3 7.87 4.72 6.82
CA TYR A 3 7.84 4.64 8.28
C TYR A 3 7.87 3.18 8.76
N ARG A 4 7.08 2.32 8.12
CA ARG A 4 7.02 0.88 8.40
C ARG A 4 6.63 0.12 7.14
N SER A 5 7.10 -1.11 7.02
CA SER A 5 6.73 -2.05 5.97
C SER A 5 6.56 -3.45 6.55
N ALA A 6 5.79 -4.28 5.84
CA ALA A 6 5.65 -5.70 6.09
C ALA A 6 5.51 -6.41 4.74
N CYS A 7 6.00 -7.64 4.64
CA CYS A 7 5.82 -8.50 3.50
C CYS A 7 5.31 -9.85 4.03
N GLU A 8 4.20 -10.33 3.47
CA GLU A 8 3.54 -11.55 3.88
C GLU A 8 3.23 -12.37 2.65
N LYS A 9 3.37 -13.69 2.76
CA LYS A 9 3.03 -14.60 1.66
C LYS A 9 1.54 -14.51 1.38
N VAL A 10 1.17 -14.26 0.12
CA VAL A 10 -0.22 -14.23 -0.30
C VAL A 10 -0.79 -15.65 -0.27
N THR A 11 -1.78 -15.88 0.58
CA THR A 11 -2.43 -17.20 0.79
C THR A 11 -3.91 -17.20 0.42
N ALA A 12 -4.51 -16.03 0.26
CA ALA A 12 -5.92 -15.86 -0.05
C ALA A 12 -6.14 -14.61 -0.91
N ARG A 13 -7.36 -14.49 -1.45
CA ARG A 13 -7.79 -13.33 -2.25
C ARG A 13 -7.86 -12.03 -1.44
N GLU A 14 -8.15 -12.15 -0.15
CA GLU A 14 -8.11 -11.06 0.81
C GLU A 14 -7.08 -11.40 1.88
N MET A 15 -6.18 -10.45 2.15
CA MET A 15 -5.12 -10.59 3.15
C MET A 15 -5.30 -9.49 4.18
N ARG A 16 -5.10 -9.82 5.46
CA ARG A 16 -5.07 -8.85 6.55
C ARG A 16 -3.65 -8.74 7.08
N ILE A 17 -3.06 -7.55 6.95
CA ILE A 17 -1.74 -7.23 7.48
C ILE A 17 -1.93 -6.28 8.65
N VAL A 18 -1.25 -6.55 9.77
CA VAL A 18 -1.32 -5.73 10.98
C VAL A 18 0.02 -5.06 11.24
N LEU A 19 0.04 -3.74 11.17
CA LEU A 19 1.19 -2.94 11.60
C LEU A 19 0.96 -2.49 13.05
N LYS A 20 1.76 -3.00 13.98
CA LYS A 20 1.69 -2.64 15.40
C LYS A 20 2.50 -1.37 15.72
N ASP A 21 2.30 -0.81 16.91
CA ASP A 21 3.17 0.24 17.49
C ASP A 21 3.39 1.45 16.58
N LEU A 22 2.34 1.83 15.82
CA LEU A 22 2.33 3.07 15.05
C LEU A 22 1.91 4.21 15.98
N PRO A 23 2.73 5.27 16.12
CA PRO A 23 2.29 6.50 16.78
C PRO A 23 1.05 7.07 16.08
N TRP A 24 0.25 7.83 16.80
CA TRP A 24 -0.82 8.58 16.17
C TRP A 24 -0.26 9.58 15.17
N GLY A 25 -0.92 9.71 14.02
CA GLY A 25 -0.44 10.54 12.94
C GLY A 25 -1.17 10.32 11.62
N THR A 26 -0.71 11.02 10.60
CA THR A 26 -1.24 10.91 9.24
C THR A 26 -0.32 10.04 8.40
N TYR A 27 -0.88 8.99 7.81
CA TYR A 27 -0.15 7.99 7.06
C TYR A 27 -0.75 7.80 5.67
N ALA A 28 0.08 7.32 4.75
CA ALA A 28 -0.37 6.74 3.49
C ALA A 28 0.28 5.37 3.36
N VAL A 29 -0.46 4.41 2.82
CA VAL A 29 -0.01 3.05 2.60
C VAL A 29 0.01 2.78 1.10
N SER A 30 1.10 2.22 0.62
CA SER A 30 1.21 1.62 -0.71
C SER A 30 1.42 0.12 -0.55
N VAL A 31 0.74 -0.67 -1.35
CA VAL A 31 0.85 -2.14 -1.37
C VAL A 31 1.08 -2.57 -2.80
N TYR A 32 1.92 -3.57 -2.99
CA TYR A 32 2.10 -4.26 -4.26
C TYR A 32 2.20 -5.76 -4.02
N HIS A 33 1.77 -6.53 -5.00
CA HIS A 33 1.94 -7.97 -5.00
C HIS A 33 3.22 -8.28 -5.77
N ASP A 34 4.28 -8.58 -5.03
CA ASP A 34 5.54 -9.06 -5.57
C ASP A 34 5.37 -10.52 -6.03
N ILE A 35 5.11 -10.69 -7.33
CA ILE A 35 4.81 -11.99 -7.95
C ILE A 35 6.11 -12.74 -8.27
N ASN A 36 7.20 -12.02 -8.53
CA ASN A 36 8.49 -12.62 -8.87
C ASN A 36 9.46 -12.73 -7.69
N ASP A 37 9.04 -12.32 -6.49
CA ASP A 37 9.75 -12.47 -5.21
C ASP A 37 11.10 -11.75 -5.19
N ASN A 38 11.17 -10.56 -5.81
CA ASN A 38 12.42 -9.79 -5.92
C ASN A 38 12.57 -8.68 -4.86
N GLY A 39 11.56 -8.49 -4.01
CA GLY A 39 11.49 -7.52 -2.93
C GLY A 39 11.32 -6.07 -3.39
N LYS A 40 10.96 -5.84 -4.66
CA LYS A 40 10.87 -4.52 -5.28
C LYS A 40 9.58 -4.41 -6.09
N MET A 41 9.07 -3.20 -6.19
CA MET A 41 8.01 -2.91 -7.15
C MET A 41 8.64 -2.74 -8.53
N ASP A 42 8.38 -3.69 -9.42
CA ASP A 42 8.87 -3.62 -10.79
C ASP A 42 8.15 -2.53 -11.59
N MET A 43 8.93 -1.70 -12.27
CA MET A 43 8.43 -0.60 -13.10
C MET A 43 8.76 -0.83 -14.57
N GLY A 44 7.76 -0.75 -15.44
CA GLY A 44 7.91 -0.68 -16.89
C GLY A 44 7.72 0.74 -17.42
N ALA A 45 7.78 0.89 -18.74
CA ALA A 45 7.60 2.18 -19.42
C ALA A 45 6.23 2.84 -19.18
N PHE A 46 5.22 2.06 -18.78
CA PHE A 46 3.84 2.51 -18.56
C PHE A 46 3.38 2.37 -17.09
N GLY A 47 4.31 2.25 -16.14
CA GLY A 47 4.01 2.12 -14.72
C GLY A 47 4.35 0.75 -14.13
N PRO A 48 3.83 0.42 -12.94
CA PRO A 48 4.14 -0.84 -12.27
C PRO A 48 3.70 -2.05 -13.11
N LEU A 49 4.55 -3.08 -13.17
CA LEU A 49 4.26 -4.31 -13.91
C LEU A 49 3.37 -5.28 -13.13
N GLU A 50 3.36 -5.12 -11.81
CA GLU A 50 2.67 -5.97 -10.85
C GLU A 50 1.48 -5.26 -10.21
N PRO A 51 0.46 -6.00 -9.72
CA PRO A 51 -0.71 -5.40 -9.08
C PRO A 51 -0.32 -4.54 -7.88
N TYR A 52 -0.84 -3.31 -7.84
CA TYR A 52 -0.53 -2.35 -6.78
C TYR A 52 -1.75 -1.53 -6.36
N GLY A 53 -1.66 -0.93 -5.19
CA GLY A 53 -2.72 -0.13 -4.60
C GLY A 53 -2.19 0.86 -3.58
N PHE A 54 -2.98 1.90 -3.35
CA PHE A 54 -2.73 2.90 -2.33
C PHE A 54 -3.93 2.98 -1.38
N SER A 55 -3.70 3.44 -0.15
CA SER A 55 -4.77 3.82 0.77
C SER A 55 -5.72 4.83 0.13
N ASN A 56 -6.97 4.82 0.58
CA ASN A 56 -8.11 5.50 -0.06
C ASN A 56 -8.38 5.07 -1.52
N ASN A 57 -7.77 3.98 -1.99
CA ASN A 57 -7.78 3.56 -3.40
C ASN A 57 -7.39 4.71 -4.34
N ALA A 58 -6.47 5.56 -3.90
CA ALA A 58 -6.01 6.70 -4.67
C ALA A 58 -5.34 6.24 -5.96
N ARG A 59 -5.68 6.91 -7.07
CA ARG A 59 -5.16 6.64 -8.42
C ARG A 59 -4.68 7.93 -9.06
N ALA A 60 -3.65 7.82 -9.88
CA ALA A 60 -3.19 8.84 -10.80
C ALA A 60 -2.80 8.15 -12.11
N LEU A 61 -3.00 8.82 -13.26
CA LEU A 61 -2.86 8.21 -14.58
C LEU A 61 -1.41 7.90 -14.97
N PHE A 62 -0.46 8.72 -14.53
CA PHE A 62 0.93 8.66 -15.01
C PHE A 62 1.95 8.62 -13.87
N SER A 63 1.51 8.45 -12.63
CA SER A 63 2.38 8.49 -11.45
C SER A 63 1.70 7.90 -10.21
N ALA A 64 2.44 7.85 -9.10
CA ALA A 64 1.84 7.65 -7.79
C ALA A 64 0.94 8.86 -7.43
N PRO A 65 -0.20 8.64 -6.75
CA PRO A 65 -1.03 9.73 -6.27
C PRO A 65 -0.26 10.59 -5.26
N PRO A 66 -0.58 11.89 -5.14
CA PRO A 66 0.02 12.72 -4.11
C PRO A 66 -0.36 12.20 -2.72
N PHE A 67 0.53 12.39 -1.74
CA PHE A 67 0.34 11.91 -0.36
C PHE A 67 -1.04 12.28 0.18
N SER A 68 -1.49 13.52 -0.03
CA SER A 68 -2.79 14.01 0.43
C SER A 68 -4.00 13.22 -0.08
N LYS A 69 -3.90 12.56 -1.24
CA LYS A 69 -4.98 11.72 -1.78
C LYS A 69 -4.98 10.32 -1.17
N ALA A 70 -3.81 9.80 -0.81
CA ALA A 70 -3.68 8.51 -0.14
C ALA A 70 -3.69 8.62 1.40
N ALA A 71 -3.60 9.82 1.96
CA ALA A 71 -3.47 10.03 3.39
C ALA A 71 -4.74 9.65 4.17
N PHE A 72 -4.55 9.03 5.32
CA PHE A 72 -5.57 8.78 6.34
C PHE A 72 -4.98 9.05 7.72
N THR A 73 -5.85 9.32 8.70
CA THR A 73 -5.46 9.59 10.08
C THR A 73 -5.56 8.32 10.92
N HIS A 74 -4.48 8.00 11.62
CA HIS A 74 -4.45 7.02 12.70
C HIS A 74 -4.47 7.77 14.03
N SER A 75 -5.63 7.79 14.70
CA SER A 75 -5.85 8.56 15.94
C SER A 75 -6.56 7.75 17.03
N SER A 76 -6.51 6.42 16.92
CA SER A 76 -7.11 5.46 17.85
C SER A 76 -6.24 4.22 17.92
N ASP A 77 -6.45 3.37 18.92
CA ASP A 77 -5.70 2.11 19.09
C ASP A 77 -5.75 1.21 17.86
N GLN A 78 -6.83 1.30 17.08
CA GLN A 78 -7.01 0.54 15.87
C GLN A 78 -7.60 1.40 14.76
N THR A 79 -6.95 1.38 13.60
CA THR A 79 -7.46 1.90 12.33
C THR A 79 -7.43 0.78 11.31
N VAL A 80 -8.57 0.52 10.67
CA VAL A 80 -8.69 -0.50 9.61
C VAL A 80 -8.96 0.20 8.30
N ILE A 81 -8.15 -0.10 7.29
CA ILE A 81 -8.34 0.39 5.92
C ILE A 81 -8.37 -0.80 4.96
N SER A 82 -9.09 -0.66 3.86
CA SER A 82 -9.13 -1.64 2.78
C SER A 82 -8.51 -1.04 1.52
N ILE A 83 -7.57 -1.77 0.93
CA ILE A 83 -6.86 -1.36 -0.29
C ILE A 83 -7.16 -2.37 -1.38
N LYS A 84 -7.65 -1.89 -2.53
CA LYS A 84 -7.82 -2.71 -3.73
C LYS A 84 -6.53 -2.66 -4.56
N LEU A 85 -5.95 -3.82 -4.78
CA LEU A 85 -4.91 -3.98 -5.78
C LEU A 85 -5.56 -3.95 -7.17
N SER A 86 -4.99 -3.17 -8.08
CA SER A 86 -5.36 -3.20 -9.50
C SER A 86 -4.09 -3.25 -10.33
N LYS A 87 -4.24 -3.80 -11.54
CA LYS A 87 -3.23 -3.75 -12.58
C LYS A 87 -3.49 -2.53 -13.46
#